data_AF-A0A949CI90-F1
#
_entry.id   AF-A0A949CI90-F1
#
_cell.length_a   1.000
_cell.length_b   1.000
_cell.length_c   1.000
_cell.angle_alpha   90.00
_cell.angle_beta   90.00
_cell.angle_gamma   90.00
#
_symmetry.space_group_name_H-M   'P 1'
#
loop_
_entity.id
_entity.type
_entity.pdbx_description
1 polymer ?
#
loop_
_entity_poly.entity_id
_entity_poly.type
_entity_poly.pdbx_seq_one_letter_code
_entity_poly.pdbx_strand_id
1 'polypeptide(L)'
;MKNQIVKIRILFWSILLCVVFWLLYMAIVPSGKISYVRRDFGISPPNYNYFISKLTPEDRVALTSEAKLPAGSLASWKITGDPVYFSLRTHRRFDKAKLTLKYKNEGDLPLIEAGILADSVVWRYDLRPIENKTIDQLSLAWDVISEGEAILLQREKKYNSIDEFLNNMPDNKEIALYNYDLKQKYLLPDYEKSNENLILDCALRGAYQFYVYIKDPASSGAGED
;
A
#
# COMPACT_ATOMS: atom_id res chain seq x y z
N MET A 1 -63.53 -1.73 -16.81
CA MET A 1 -62.57 -2.60 -16.09
C MET A 1 -61.36 -3.03 -16.92
N LYS A 2 -61.51 -3.52 -18.16
CA LYS A 2 -60.40 -4.04 -18.99
C LYS A 2 -59.23 -3.06 -19.19
N ASN A 3 -59.51 -1.77 -19.42
CA ASN A 3 -58.47 -0.73 -19.58
C ASN A 3 -57.68 -0.44 -18.30
N GLN A 4 -58.25 -0.67 -17.11
CA GLN A 4 -57.53 -0.47 -15.84
C GLN A 4 -56.53 -1.61 -15.60
N ILE A 5 -56.89 -2.86 -15.95
CA ILE A 5 -56.01 -4.03 -15.83
C ILE A 5 -54.78 -3.89 -16.76
N VAL A 6 -54.98 -3.39 -17.99
CA VAL A 6 -53.89 -3.17 -18.95
C VAL A 6 -52.91 -2.11 -18.44
N LYS A 7 -53.42 -1.00 -17.87
CA LYS A 7 -52.59 0.06 -17.28
C LYS A 7 -51.72 -0.46 -16.12
N ILE A 8 -52.30 -1.28 -15.23
CA ILE A 8 -51.58 -1.88 -14.10
C ILE A 8 -50.47 -2.83 -14.58
N ARG A 9 -50.73 -3.64 -15.62
CA ARG A 9 -49.71 -4.54 -16.20
C ARG A 9 -48.55 -3.75 -16.79
N ILE A 10 -48.82 -2.69 -17.56
CA ILE A 10 -47.77 -1.83 -18.13
C ILE A 10 -46.93 -1.19 -17.02
N LEU A 11 -47.57 -0.73 -15.93
CA LEU A 11 -46.86 -0.18 -14.78
C LEU A 11 -45.90 -1.20 -14.16
N PHE A 12 -46.35 -2.42 -13.89
CA PHE A 12 -45.48 -3.46 -13.32
C PHE A 12 -44.35 -3.87 -14.26
N TRP A 13 -44.61 -4.00 -15.56
CA TRP A 13 -43.56 -4.28 -16.55
C TRP A 13 -42.54 -3.15 -16.64
N SER A 14 -42.99 -1.89 -16.57
CA SER A 14 -42.09 -0.74 -16.54
C SER A 14 -41.23 -0.71 -15.28
N ILE A 15 -41.81 -1.00 -14.10
CA ILE A 15 -41.05 -1.12 -12.85
C ILE A 15 -40.01 -2.24 -12.94
N LEU A 16 -40.40 -3.42 -13.42
CA LEU A 16 -39.49 -4.55 -13.60
C LEU A 16 -38.35 -4.19 -14.56
N LEU A 17 -38.66 -3.57 -15.68
CA LEU A 17 -37.68 -3.12 -16.66
C LEU A 17 -36.69 -2.10 -16.04
N CYS A 18 -37.20 -1.12 -15.28
CA CYS A 18 -36.36 -0.18 -14.55
C CYS A 18 -35.43 -0.88 -13.54
N VAL A 19 -35.92 -1.88 -12.81
CA VAL A 19 -35.10 -2.67 -11.88
C VAL A 19 -34.03 -3.47 -12.62
N VAL A 20 -34.36 -4.09 -13.76
CA VAL A 20 -33.38 -4.82 -14.57
C VAL A 20 -32.31 -3.88 -15.14
N PHE A 21 -32.69 -2.71 -15.66
CA PHE A 21 -31.74 -1.70 -16.12
C PHE A 21 -30.86 -1.18 -15.00
N TRP A 22 -31.42 -0.96 -13.81
CA TRP A 22 -30.66 -0.57 -12.62
C TRP A 22 -29.64 -1.64 -12.22
N LEU A 23 -30.05 -2.91 -12.19
CA LEU A 23 -29.15 -4.03 -11.89
C LEU A 23 -28.06 -4.18 -12.97
N LEU A 24 -28.39 -4.00 -14.26
CA LEU A 24 -27.41 -3.98 -15.34
C LEU A 24 -26.42 -2.83 -15.19
N TYR A 25 -26.88 -1.63 -14.82
CA TYR A 25 -26.01 -0.49 -14.56
C TYR A 25 -25.02 -0.78 -13.41
N MET A 26 -25.52 -1.35 -12.31
CA MET A 26 -24.70 -1.80 -11.17
C MET A 26 -23.79 -2.98 -11.54
N ALA A 27 -24.19 -3.82 -12.48
CA ALA A 27 -23.39 -4.95 -12.98
C ALA A 27 -22.36 -4.55 -14.03
N ILE A 28 -22.54 -3.46 -14.76
CA ILE A 28 -21.56 -3.00 -15.75
C ILE A 28 -20.57 -2.04 -15.09
N VAL A 29 -21.02 -1.24 -14.11
CA VAL A 29 -20.23 -0.16 -13.47
C VAL A 29 -19.52 0.66 -14.55
N PRO A 30 -20.27 1.38 -15.41
CA PRO A 30 -19.70 1.99 -16.61
C PRO A 30 -18.61 3.04 -16.33
N SER A 31 -18.52 3.55 -15.09
CA SER A 31 -17.44 4.44 -14.66
C SER A 31 -16.10 3.74 -14.38
N GLY A 32 -16.10 2.41 -14.26
CA GLY A 32 -14.92 1.62 -13.88
C GLY A 32 -14.39 1.88 -12.46
N LYS A 33 -15.14 2.62 -11.63
CA LYS A 33 -14.71 3.05 -10.29
C LYS A 33 -15.72 2.64 -9.24
N ILE A 34 -15.23 2.05 -8.15
CA ILE A 34 -16.04 1.72 -6.98
C ILE A 34 -15.35 2.31 -5.75
N SER A 35 -16.11 3.06 -4.95
CA SER A 35 -15.60 3.70 -3.75
C SER A 35 -16.26 3.08 -2.52
N TYR A 36 -15.43 2.60 -1.59
CA TYR A 36 -15.88 2.10 -0.30
C TYR A 36 -15.48 3.10 0.77
N VAL A 37 -16.44 3.53 1.59
CA VAL A 37 -16.20 4.50 2.65
C VAL A 37 -16.61 3.87 3.97
N ARG A 38 -15.69 3.91 4.94
CA ARG A 38 -15.97 3.60 6.33
C ARG A 38 -15.71 4.84 7.16
N ARG A 39 -16.76 5.40 7.75
CA ARG A 39 -16.68 6.63 8.56
C ARG A 39 -16.65 6.34 10.05
N ASP A 40 -17.33 5.30 10.48
CA ASP A 40 -17.27 4.81 11.84
C ASP A 40 -16.61 3.44 11.90
N PHE A 41 -15.88 3.27 12.98
CA PHE A 41 -15.45 1.96 13.41
C PHE A 41 -15.99 1.71 14.85
N GLY A 42 -16.95 2.51 15.32
CA GLY A 42 -17.56 2.39 16.64
C GLY A 42 -18.40 1.11 16.84
N ILE A 43 -18.75 0.83 18.10
CA ILE A 43 -19.38 -0.43 18.54
C ILE A 43 -20.89 -0.48 18.23
N SER A 44 -21.54 0.65 17.91
CA SER A 44 -23.00 0.70 17.75
C SER A 44 -23.50 -0.15 16.57
N PRO A 45 -24.41 -1.11 16.77
CA PRO A 45 -25.06 -1.83 15.67
C PRO A 45 -25.97 -0.88 14.86
N PRO A 46 -26.02 -1.01 13.52
CA PRO A 46 -25.40 -2.03 12.70
C PRO A 46 -24.18 -1.47 11.94
N ASN A 47 -23.11 -1.09 12.64
CA ASN A 47 -21.89 -0.58 12.00
C ASN A 47 -21.00 -1.69 11.38
N TYR A 48 -21.63 -2.71 10.81
CA TYR A 48 -20.96 -3.74 10.03
C TYR A 48 -20.77 -3.25 8.59
N ASN A 49 -19.64 -2.63 8.30
CA ASN A 49 -19.22 -2.43 6.92
C ASN A 49 -18.76 -3.78 6.35
N TYR A 50 -19.59 -4.41 5.51
CA TYR A 50 -19.26 -5.69 4.87
C TYR A 50 -18.00 -5.62 3.99
N PHE A 51 -17.72 -4.44 3.43
CA PHE A 51 -16.62 -4.24 2.49
C PHE A 51 -15.30 -4.00 3.20
N ILE A 52 -15.29 -3.20 4.26
CA ILE A 52 -14.07 -2.85 5.01
C ILE A 52 -14.14 -3.48 6.39
N SER A 53 -13.32 -4.49 6.64
CA SER A 53 -13.28 -5.18 7.93
C SER A 53 -12.82 -4.27 9.06
N LYS A 54 -13.07 -4.71 10.30
CA LYS A 54 -12.45 -4.09 11.48
C LYS A 54 -10.92 -4.14 11.37
N LEU A 55 -10.27 -3.21 12.07
CA LEU A 55 -8.83 -3.21 12.22
C LEU A 55 -8.42 -4.38 13.13
N THR A 56 -7.30 -5.02 12.78
CA THR A 56 -6.74 -6.19 13.48
C THR A 56 -5.23 -6.06 13.50
N PRO A 57 -4.50 -6.69 14.43
CA PRO A 57 -4.96 -7.41 15.63
C PRO A 57 -5.66 -6.50 16.66
N GLU A 58 -6.60 -7.03 17.45
CA GLU A 58 -7.40 -6.21 18.40
C GLU A 58 -6.56 -5.60 19.52
N ASP A 59 -5.48 -6.27 19.94
CA ASP A 59 -4.51 -5.81 20.93
C ASP A 59 -3.68 -4.60 20.45
N ARG A 60 -3.67 -4.32 19.14
CA ARG A 60 -2.96 -3.19 18.54
C ARG A 60 -3.84 -1.99 18.24
N VAL A 61 -5.13 -2.08 18.60
CA VAL A 61 -6.07 -1.01 18.31
C VAL A 61 -7.01 -0.78 19.48
N ALA A 62 -6.97 0.43 20.03
CA ALA A 62 -7.84 0.86 21.12
C ALA A 62 -8.95 1.77 20.61
N LEU A 63 -10.17 1.60 21.11
CA LEU A 63 -11.26 2.53 20.86
C LEU A 63 -11.05 3.81 21.68
N THR A 64 -11.10 4.97 21.02
CA THR A 64 -11.18 6.25 21.72
C THR A 64 -12.59 6.34 22.31
N SER A 65 -12.69 6.20 23.64
CA SER A 65 -13.97 6.17 24.37
C SER A 65 -14.88 7.34 23.99
N GLU A 66 -16.14 7.05 23.63
CA GLU A 66 -17.20 8.06 23.41
C GLU A 66 -17.36 9.01 24.61
N ALA A 67 -17.00 8.57 25.82
CA ALA A 67 -17.05 9.36 27.05
C ALA A 67 -16.23 10.67 27.03
N LYS A 68 -15.33 10.86 26.06
CA LYS A 68 -14.54 12.10 25.88
C LYS A 68 -14.88 12.86 24.59
N LEU A 69 -15.84 12.38 23.80
CA LEU A 69 -16.19 12.95 22.51
C LEU A 69 -17.49 13.77 22.65
N PRO A 70 -17.52 15.03 22.19
CA PRO A 70 -18.74 15.84 22.24
C PRO A 70 -19.84 15.18 21.40
N ALA A 71 -21.10 15.32 21.84
CA ALA A 71 -22.27 14.75 21.16
C ALA A 71 -22.25 15.09 19.66
N GLY A 72 -22.22 14.05 18.81
CA GLY A 72 -22.09 14.17 17.35
C GLY A 72 -20.70 13.86 16.79
N SER A 73 -19.70 13.57 17.63
CA SER A 73 -18.39 13.12 17.18
C SER A 73 -18.34 11.60 17.00
N LEU A 74 -17.81 11.15 15.86
CA LEU A 74 -17.67 9.74 15.53
C LEU A 74 -16.54 9.11 16.36
N ALA A 75 -16.77 7.91 16.88
CA ALA A 75 -15.74 7.11 17.54
C ALA A 75 -14.55 6.85 16.60
N SER A 76 -13.35 7.19 17.06
CA SER A 76 -12.09 6.98 16.34
C SER A 76 -11.29 5.86 16.98
N TRP A 77 -10.50 5.13 16.17
CA TRP A 77 -9.57 4.13 16.68
C TRP A 77 -8.19 4.74 16.85
N LYS A 78 -7.57 4.41 17.97
CA LYS A 78 -6.18 4.70 18.26
C LYS A 78 -5.38 3.43 17.95
N ILE A 79 -4.47 3.53 16.99
CA ILE A 79 -3.50 2.47 16.73
C ILE A 79 -2.43 2.57 17.82
N THR A 80 -2.22 1.49 18.56
CA THR A 80 -1.28 1.40 19.68
C THR A 80 -0.10 0.47 19.38
N GLY A 81 -0.17 -0.33 18.31
CA GLY A 81 0.91 -1.20 17.85
C GLY A 81 0.94 -1.32 16.34
N ASP A 82 2.07 -1.76 15.80
CA ASP A 82 2.35 -1.93 14.38
C ASP A 82 2.75 -3.39 14.11
N PRO A 83 2.30 -4.05 13.03
CA PRO A 83 1.32 -3.60 12.01
C PRO A 83 -0.15 -3.79 12.37
N VAL A 84 -0.98 -2.96 11.73
CA VAL A 84 -2.45 -3.05 11.75
C VAL A 84 -2.96 -3.33 10.34
N TYR A 85 -3.88 -4.29 10.27
CA TYR A 85 -4.45 -4.80 9.04
C TYR A 85 -5.97 -4.59 9.00
N PHE A 86 -6.47 -4.40 7.79
CA PHE A 86 -7.88 -4.57 7.46
C PHE A 86 -8.01 -5.28 6.11
N SER A 87 -9.12 -5.98 5.94
CA SER A 87 -9.48 -6.63 4.69
C SER A 87 -10.48 -5.77 3.94
N LEU A 88 -10.22 -5.56 2.65
CA LEU A 88 -11.17 -5.00 1.71
C LEU A 88 -11.79 -6.15 0.91
N ARG A 89 -13.09 -6.40 1.10
CA ARG A 89 -13.85 -7.35 0.30
C ARG A 89 -14.44 -6.65 -0.90
N THR A 90 -13.88 -6.88 -2.08
CA THR A 90 -14.43 -6.36 -3.34
C THR A 90 -15.20 -7.46 -4.05
N HIS A 91 -16.29 -7.09 -4.75
CA HIS A 91 -17.02 -8.05 -5.58
C HIS A 91 -16.31 -8.38 -6.90
N ARG A 92 -15.24 -7.65 -7.23
CA ARG A 92 -14.52 -7.72 -8.51
C ARG A 92 -13.03 -7.50 -8.29
N ARG A 93 -12.25 -8.01 -9.24
CA ARG A 93 -10.83 -7.67 -9.36
C ARG A 93 -10.68 -6.21 -9.76
N PHE A 94 -9.59 -5.60 -9.32
CA PHE A 94 -9.22 -4.23 -9.63
C PHE A 94 -7.72 -4.19 -9.92
N ASP A 95 -7.32 -3.30 -10.83
CA ASP A 95 -5.91 -3.12 -11.19
C ASP A 95 -5.29 -1.95 -10.43
N LYS A 96 -6.11 -1.04 -9.89
CA LYS A 96 -5.69 0.17 -9.17
C LYS A 96 -6.52 0.37 -7.92
N ALA A 97 -5.87 0.75 -6.83
CA ALA A 97 -6.52 1.13 -5.58
C ALA A 97 -6.08 2.55 -5.20
N LYS A 98 -7.04 3.37 -4.76
CA LYS A 98 -6.77 4.66 -4.14
C LYS A 98 -7.23 4.62 -2.69
N LEU A 99 -6.29 4.69 -1.76
CA LEU A 99 -6.57 4.78 -0.33
C LEU A 99 -6.59 6.26 0.08
N THR A 100 -7.65 6.67 0.75
CA THR A 100 -7.74 7.98 1.40
C THR A 100 -7.92 7.75 2.89
N LEU A 101 -6.94 8.15 3.70
CA LEU A 101 -6.96 8.02 5.15
C LEU A 101 -7.12 9.40 5.78
N LYS A 102 -8.03 9.53 6.76
CA LYS A 102 -8.08 10.68 7.65
C LYS A 102 -7.57 10.22 9.02
N TYR A 103 -6.46 10.78 9.46
CA TYR A 103 -5.79 10.36 10.69
C TYR A 103 -5.21 11.56 11.45
N LYS A 104 -4.75 11.32 12.67
CA LYS A 104 -4.03 12.28 13.51
C LYS A 104 -2.82 11.58 14.11
N ASN A 105 -1.62 12.08 13.84
CA ASN A 105 -0.37 11.55 14.37
C ASN A 105 -0.03 12.19 15.73
N GLU A 106 -0.65 11.70 16.81
CA GLU A 106 -0.39 12.22 18.18
C GLU A 106 0.93 11.72 18.78
N GLY A 107 1.40 10.53 18.35
CA GLY A 107 2.59 9.88 18.89
C GLY A 107 3.91 10.35 18.28
N ASP A 108 3.86 11.37 17.43
CA ASP A 108 5.02 11.91 16.71
C ASP A 108 5.81 10.85 15.93
N LEU A 109 5.11 9.90 15.30
CA LEU A 109 5.76 8.85 14.53
C LEU A 109 6.47 9.47 13.32
N PRO A 110 7.75 9.10 13.05
CA PRO A 110 8.53 9.69 11.97
C PRO A 110 8.07 9.22 10.58
N LEU A 111 7.44 8.06 10.51
CA LEU A 111 7.02 7.42 9.27
C LEU A 111 5.68 6.70 9.49
N ILE A 112 4.74 6.93 8.59
CA ILE A 112 3.46 6.21 8.51
C ILE A 112 3.30 5.70 7.08
N GLU A 113 3.10 4.41 6.94
CA GLU A 113 2.94 3.75 5.64
C GLU A 113 1.65 2.95 5.59
N ALA A 114 1.11 2.79 4.38
CA ALA A 114 0.05 1.85 4.13
C ALA A 114 0.22 1.23 2.76
N GLY A 115 -0.23 -0.02 2.63
CA GLY A 115 -0.02 -0.77 1.42
C GLY A 115 -0.98 -1.92 1.27
N ILE A 116 -0.79 -2.63 0.17
CA ILE A 116 -1.53 -3.86 -0.14
C ILE A 116 -0.65 -5.07 0.14
N LEU A 117 -1.28 -6.19 0.50
CA LEU A 117 -0.60 -7.47 0.53
C LEU A 117 -0.29 -7.90 -0.91
N ALA A 118 0.97 -7.80 -1.30
CA ALA A 118 1.44 -8.11 -2.65
C ALA A 118 1.70 -9.62 -2.82
N ASP A 119 2.17 -10.29 -1.77
CA ASP A 119 2.39 -11.73 -1.75
C ASP A 119 1.92 -12.32 -0.42
N SER A 120 0.88 -13.17 -0.47
CA SER A 120 0.30 -13.80 0.70
C SER A 120 1.10 -14.99 1.24
N VAL A 121 2.01 -15.57 0.44
CA VAL A 121 2.81 -16.73 0.87
C VAL A 121 3.93 -16.26 1.80
N VAL A 122 4.65 -15.21 1.40
CA VAL A 122 5.77 -14.65 2.17
C VAL A 122 5.39 -13.39 2.97
N TRP A 123 4.10 -13.04 3.01
CA TRP A 123 3.59 -11.86 3.72
C TRP A 123 4.27 -10.55 3.30
N ARG A 124 4.53 -10.40 2.00
CA ARG A 124 5.16 -9.20 1.45
C ARG A 124 4.09 -8.15 1.14
N TYR A 125 4.29 -6.96 1.68
CA TYR A 125 3.42 -5.81 1.44
C TYR A 125 4.09 -4.82 0.49
N ASP A 126 3.32 -4.26 -0.44
CA ASP A 126 3.73 -3.08 -1.23
C ASP A 126 3.25 -1.83 -0.48
N LEU A 127 4.12 -1.35 0.41
CA LEU A 127 3.88 -0.18 1.27
C LEU A 127 4.19 1.11 0.53
N ARG A 128 3.35 2.12 0.74
CA ARG A 128 3.57 3.48 0.29
C ARG A 128 3.52 4.44 1.48
N PRO A 129 4.40 5.45 1.54
CA PRO A 129 4.35 6.45 2.59
C PRO A 129 3.06 7.26 2.51
N ILE A 130 2.39 7.37 3.66
CA ILE A 130 1.34 8.35 3.89
C ILE A 130 1.97 9.63 4.46
N GLU A 131 2.92 9.49 5.38
CA GLU A 131 3.63 10.61 6.02
C GLU A 131 5.08 10.19 6.29
N ASN A 132 6.04 11.06 5.99
CA ASN A 132 7.44 10.87 6.35
C ASN A 132 8.01 12.19 6.87
N LYS A 133 7.96 12.37 8.20
CA LYS A 133 8.40 13.60 8.86
C LYS A 133 9.86 13.93 8.61
N THR A 134 10.71 12.93 8.41
CA THR A 134 12.13 13.16 8.15
C THR A 134 12.30 13.87 6.80
N ILE A 135 11.65 13.34 5.75
CA ILE A 135 11.66 13.95 4.43
C ILE A 135 10.97 15.32 4.45
N ASP A 136 9.84 15.43 5.14
CA ASP A 136 9.10 16.70 5.28
C ASP A 136 9.99 17.78 5.94
N GLN A 137 10.67 17.45 7.04
CA GLN A 137 11.58 18.37 7.72
C GLN A 137 12.80 18.72 6.86
N LEU A 138 13.39 17.74 6.17
CA LEU A 138 14.52 17.99 5.28
C LEU A 138 14.13 18.89 4.11
N SER A 139 12.94 18.71 3.55
CA SER A 139 12.42 19.55 2.46
C SER A 139 12.24 21.02 2.85
N LEU A 140 12.13 21.34 4.13
CA LEU A 140 12.09 22.71 4.63
C LEU A 140 13.47 23.36 4.74
N ALA A 141 14.52 22.55 4.92
CA ALA A 141 15.88 23.02 5.16
C ALA A 141 16.79 22.95 3.92
N TRP A 142 16.49 22.03 2.99
CA TRP A 142 17.33 21.72 1.83
C TRP A 142 16.71 22.25 0.54
N ASP A 143 17.51 22.36 -0.52
CA ASP A 143 17.02 22.72 -1.86
C ASP A 143 16.24 21.53 -2.45
N VAL A 144 15.04 21.80 -2.98
CA VAL A 144 14.09 20.78 -3.43
C VAL A 144 13.84 20.93 -4.92
N ILE A 145 14.08 19.86 -5.67
CA ILE A 145 13.69 19.74 -7.07
C ILE A 145 12.59 18.69 -7.17
N SER A 146 11.44 19.06 -7.77
CA SER A 146 10.30 18.18 -7.94
C SER A 146 9.98 18.04 -9.43
N GLU A 147 10.10 16.82 -9.96
CA GLU A 147 9.79 16.49 -11.35
C GLU A 147 8.89 15.24 -11.39
N GLY A 148 7.62 15.43 -11.73
CA GLY A 148 6.63 14.34 -11.72
C GLY A 148 6.39 13.78 -10.32
N GLU A 149 6.63 12.49 -10.14
CA GLU A 149 6.50 11.78 -8.86
C GLU A 149 7.81 11.73 -8.07
N ALA A 150 8.92 12.20 -8.65
CA ALA A 150 10.24 12.16 -8.04
C ALA A 150 10.59 13.50 -7.39
N ILE A 151 11.23 13.43 -6.23
CA ILE A 151 11.73 14.59 -5.48
C ILE A 151 13.20 14.35 -5.18
N LEU A 152 14.05 15.30 -5.56
CA LEU A 152 15.45 15.34 -5.20
C LEU A 152 15.66 16.41 -4.12
N LEU A 153 16.18 15.98 -2.97
CA LEU A 153 16.56 16.85 -1.86
C LEU A 153 18.08 17.02 -1.85
N GLN A 154 18.56 18.26 -1.90
CA GLN A 154 19.99 18.57 -1.94
C GLN A 154 20.36 19.50 -0.79
N ARG A 155 21.27 19.02 0.09
CA ARG A 155 21.78 19.84 1.19
C ARG A 155 22.53 21.07 0.68
N GLU A 156 23.36 20.87 -0.33
CA GLU A 156 24.03 21.94 -1.08
C GLU A 156 23.52 21.86 -2.52
N LYS A 157 23.09 22.97 -3.08
CA LYS A 157 22.57 23.02 -4.45
C LYS A 157 23.70 22.74 -5.45
N LYS A 158 23.74 21.52 -5.98
CA LYS A 158 24.71 21.07 -6.99
C LYS A 158 24.09 20.82 -8.36
N TYR A 159 22.82 20.43 -8.39
CA TYR A 159 22.07 20.07 -9.60
C TYR A 159 20.86 20.99 -9.77
N ASN A 160 20.42 21.20 -11.02
CA ASN A 160 19.26 22.01 -11.37
C ASN A 160 18.07 21.19 -11.90
N SER A 161 18.28 19.91 -12.23
CA SER A 161 17.22 18.97 -12.58
C SER A 161 17.52 17.56 -12.06
N ILE A 162 16.48 16.71 -11.98
CA ILE A 162 16.66 15.30 -11.61
C ILE A 162 17.44 14.55 -12.69
N ASP A 163 17.20 14.87 -13.97
CA ASP A 163 17.96 14.30 -15.09
C ASP A 163 19.46 14.64 -15.02
N GLU A 164 19.81 15.87 -14.61
CA GLU A 164 21.21 16.27 -14.42
C GLU A 164 21.88 15.46 -13.31
N PHE A 165 21.18 15.26 -12.20
CA PHE A 165 21.62 14.41 -11.10
C PHE A 165 21.84 12.96 -11.55
N LEU A 166 20.87 12.37 -12.25
CA LEU A 166 20.96 10.97 -12.72
C LEU A 166 22.09 10.76 -13.73
N ASN A 167 22.41 11.76 -14.55
CA ASN A 167 23.51 11.70 -15.51
C ASN A 167 24.89 11.95 -14.88
N ASN A 168 24.96 12.68 -13.76
CA ASN A 168 26.19 13.06 -13.06
C ASN A 168 26.12 12.70 -11.57
N MET A 169 25.72 11.45 -11.27
CA MET A 169 25.53 11.00 -9.89
C MET A 169 26.87 11.03 -9.12
N PRO A 170 26.86 11.48 -7.85
CA PRO A 170 28.02 11.39 -6.98
C PRO A 170 28.26 9.94 -6.54
N ASP A 171 29.28 9.70 -5.71
CA ASP A 171 29.52 8.38 -5.13
C ASP A 171 28.25 7.89 -4.38
N ASN A 172 27.95 6.59 -4.47
CA ASN A 172 26.80 5.98 -3.79
C ASN A 172 26.77 6.25 -2.28
N LYS A 173 27.91 6.55 -1.65
CA LYS A 173 28.01 6.95 -0.24
C LYS A 173 27.41 8.32 0.06
N GLU A 174 27.24 9.16 -0.95
CA GLU A 174 26.65 10.50 -0.85
C GLU A 174 25.15 10.52 -1.22
N ILE A 175 24.59 9.38 -1.64
CA ILE A 175 23.21 9.27 -2.11
C ILE A 175 22.39 8.45 -1.12
N ALA A 176 21.22 8.97 -0.75
CA ALA A 176 20.19 8.25 -0.04
C ALA A 176 18.94 8.17 -0.90
N LEU A 177 18.36 6.97 -1.03
CA LEU A 177 17.14 6.73 -1.79
C LEU A 177 16.02 6.35 -0.85
N TYR A 178 14.82 6.84 -1.15
CA TYR A 178 13.61 6.46 -0.44
C TYR A 178 12.46 6.28 -1.44
N ASN A 179 11.89 5.07 -1.48
CA ASN A 179 10.80 4.70 -2.41
C ASN A 179 11.10 5.04 -3.89
N TYR A 180 12.37 4.97 -4.29
CA TYR A 180 12.85 5.24 -5.64
C TYR A 180 13.82 4.15 -6.09
N ASP A 181 13.61 3.64 -7.31
CA ASP A 181 14.45 2.58 -7.89
C ASP A 181 15.44 3.19 -8.90
N LEU A 182 16.73 3.21 -8.53
CA LEU A 182 17.79 3.62 -9.44
C LEU A 182 18.00 2.52 -10.49
N LYS A 183 17.69 2.82 -11.75
CA LYS A 183 17.88 1.90 -12.89
C LYS A 183 19.34 1.71 -13.33
N GLN A 184 20.28 1.70 -12.39
CA GLN A 184 21.69 1.47 -12.71
C GLN A 184 22.03 -0.01 -12.58
N LYS A 185 22.78 -0.53 -13.56
CA LYS A 185 23.37 -1.86 -13.45
C LYS A 185 24.51 -1.78 -12.44
N TYR A 186 24.24 -2.14 -11.19
CA TYR A 186 25.29 -2.32 -10.21
C TYR A 186 26.13 -3.54 -10.61
N LEU A 187 27.40 -3.30 -10.95
CA LEU A 187 28.41 -4.33 -11.14
C LEU A 187 29.37 -4.24 -9.97
N LEU A 188 29.60 -5.34 -9.25
CA LEU A 188 30.63 -5.31 -8.21
C LEU A 188 31.98 -5.15 -8.91
N PRO A 189 32.87 -4.26 -8.42
CA PRO A 189 34.17 -4.02 -9.03
C PRO A 189 34.98 -5.32 -9.25
N ASP A 190 34.85 -6.25 -8.32
CA ASP A 190 35.58 -7.53 -8.30
C ASP A 190 34.64 -8.73 -8.55
N TYR A 191 33.50 -8.53 -9.21
CA TYR A 191 32.62 -9.65 -9.55
C TYR A 191 33.26 -10.55 -10.61
N GLU A 192 33.75 -11.71 -10.17
CA GLU A 192 34.10 -12.80 -11.07
C GLU A 192 32.93 -13.78 -11.19
N LYS A 193 32.36 -13.87 -12.39
CA LYS A 193 31.33 -14.87 -12.67
C LYS A 193 31.96 -16.26 -12.58
N SER A 194 31.47 -17.12 -11.70
CA SER A 194 31.79 -18.54 -11.75
C SER A 194 31.26 -19.16 -13.05
N ASN A 195 32.12 -19.90 -13.75
CA ASN A 195 31.74 -20.69 -14.92
C ASN A 195 31.20 -22.08 -14.54
N GLU A 196 31.17 -22.39 -13.25
CA GLU A 196 30.64 -23.65 -12.75
C GLU A 196 29.11 -23.57 -12.62
N ASN A 197 28.43 -24.57 -13.18
CA ASN A 197 27.01 -24.74 -12.93
C ASN A 197 26.83 -25.31 -11.53
N LEU A 198 26.17 -24.56 -10.64
CA LEU A 198 25.69 -25.11 -9.37
C LEU A 198 24.52 -26.05 -9.65
N ILE A 199 24.78 -27.35 -9.66
CA ILE A 199 23.75 -28.38 -9.77
C ILE A 199 23.34 -28.79 -8.35
N LEU A 200 22.08 -28.56 -8.00
CA LEU A 200 21.49 -29.07 -6.77
C LEU A 200 20.97 -30.49 -7.03
N ASP A 201 21.70 -31.51 -6.61
CA ASP A 201 21.34 -32.92 -6.81
C ASP A 201 20.31 -33.39 -5.77
N CYS A 202 19.21 -32.66 -5.62
CA CYS A 202 18.14 -33.02 -4.71
C CYS A 202 16.75 -32.70 -5.29
N ALA A 203 15.80 -33.59 -5.03
CA ALA A 203 14.41 -33.37 -5.42
C ALA A 203 13.75 -32.33 -4.50
N LEU A 204 13.62 -31.12 -5.01
CA LEU A 204 12.92 -30.03 -4.35
C LEU A 204 11.38 -30.26 -4.42
N ARG A 205 10.79 -30.92 -3.41
CA ARG A 205 9.33 -30.98 -3.15
C ARG A 205 8.82 -29.87 -2.20
N GLY A 206 7.98 -28.95 -2.66
CA GLY A 206 7.39 -27.91 -1.81
C GLY A 206 7.81 -26.49 -2.20
N ALA A 207 7.61 -25.53 -1.29
CA ALA A 207 8.03 -24.14 -1.48
C ALA A 207 9.49 -23.97 -1.00
N TYR A 208 10.28 -23.21 -1.76
CA TYR A 208 11.71 -23.01 -1.54
C TYR A 208 12.07 -21.53 -1.62
N GLN A 209 13.02 -21.11 -0.78
CA GLN A 209 13.62 -19.79 -0.83
C GLN A 209 15.14 -19.95 -0.83
N PHE A 210 15.79 -19.37 -1.84
CA PHE A 210 17.24 -19.37 -1.95
C PHE A 210 17.78 -18.03 -1.45
N TYR A 211 18.76 -18.09 -0.55
CA TYR A 211 19.53 -16.92 -0.13
C TYR A 211 20.91 -17.03 -0.76
N VAL A 212 21.29 -16.02 -1.54
CA VAL A 212 22.61 -15.95 -2.14
C VAL A 212 23.40 -14.89 -1.39
N TYR A 213 24.46 -15.32 -0.71
CA TYR A 213 25.38 -14.42 -0.03
C TYR A 213 26.51 -14.09 -1.00
N ILE A 214 26.66 -12.79 -1.28
CA ILE A 214 27.81 -12.26 -2.02
C ILE A 214 28.90 -11.98 -0.98
N LYS A 215 29.52 -13.04 -0.45
CA LYS A 215 30.71 -12.94 0.39
C LYS A 215 31.76 -13.85 -0.21
N ASP A 216 32.94 -13.29 -0.42
CA ASP A 216 34.13 -13.98 -0.89
C ASP A 216 34.38 -15.27 -0.07
N PRO A 217 34.38 -16.47 -0.69
CA PRO A 217 34.68 -17.72 -0.01
C PRO A 217 36.14 -17.84 0.47
N ALA A 218 37.02 -16.87 0.19
CA ALA A 218 38.43 -16.93 0.61
C ALA A 218 38.70 -16.77 2.14
N SER A 219 37.68 -16.83 3.01
CA SER A 219 37.88 -16.74 4.47
C SER A 219 37.05 -17.69 5.33
N SER A 220 36.63 -18.85 4.81
CA SER A 220 36.45 -20.02 5.69
C SER A 220 37.79 -20.76 5.79
N GLY A 221 38.70 -20.15 6.54
CA GLY A 221 39.89 -20.85 7.01
C GLY A 221 39.44 -22.05 7.86
N ALA A 222 40.12 -23.16 7.63
CA ALA A 222 40.11 -24.32 8.49
C ALA A 222 40.22 -23.91 9.96
N GLY A 223 39.33 -24.46 10.76
CA GLY A 223 39.40 -24.48 12.21
C GLY A 223 38.83 -25.82 12.65
N GLU A 224 39.69 -26.85 12.60
CA GLU A 224 39.62 -27.93 13.59
C GLU A 224 39.70 -27.30 14.98
N ASP A 225 38.68 -27.55 15.81
CA ASP A 225 38.76 -28.14 17.15
C ASP A 225 37.34 -28.45 17.67
#